data_AF-A0AAE0HR81-F1
#
_entry.id   AF-A0AAE0HR81-F1
#
_cell.length_a   1.000
_cell.length_b   1.000
_cell.length_c   1.000
_cell.angle_alpha   90.00
_cell.angle_beta   90.00
_cell.angle_gamma   90.00
#
_symmetry.space_group_name_H-M   'P 1'
#
loop_
_entity.id
_entity.type
_entity.pdbx_description
1 polymer ?
#
loop_
_entity_poly.entity_id
_entity_poly.type
_entity_poly.pdbx_seq_one_letter_code
_entity_poly.pdbx_strand_id
1 'polypeptide(L)'
;MRPLAQIILPAGLMVLAAGWAASDNPPQTQSFVGYCAFVGANLTGDHWLGAFCRNNMTSVFGYNYTWIDLDLCVGNNGSQLVPYDNGNYSTSCTDCSTSAKPKETIILTCSCQDLNRHFFNSSLDLSNGPLWQLIKLAESY
;
A
#
# COMPACT_ATOMS: atom_id res chain seq x y z
N MET A 1 -0.93 45.89 -53.67
CA MET A 1 -1.30 44.84 -54.65
C MET A 1 -1.82 43.64 -53.87
N ARG A 2 -2.94 43.07 -54.31
CA ARG A 2 -3.73 41.99 -53.70
C ARG A 2 -3.04 40.59 -53.88
N PRO A 3 -3.54 39.53 -53.21
CA PRO A 3 -2.75 38.49 -52.53
C PRO A 3 -2.82 37.10 -53.19
N LEU A 4 -2.09 36.12 -52.64
CA LEU A 4 -2.38 34.68 -52.66
C LEU A 4 -2.01 34.15 -51.26
N ALA A 5 -2.93 33.87 -50.32
CA ALA A 5 -4.01 32.88 -50.27
C ALA A 5 -3.49 31.43 -50.31
N GLN A 6 -3.22 30.83 -49.14
CA GLN A 6 -3.40 29.39 -48.88
C GLN A 6 -3.72 29.17 -47.39
N ILE A 7 -4.97 28.84 -47.07
CA ILE A 7 -5.56 27.52 -46.75
C ILE A 7 -5.81 27.41 -45.24
N ILE A 8 -7.09 27.46 -44.90
CA ILE A 8 -7.68 27.23 -43.59
C ILE A 8 -7.84 25.72 -43.41
N LEU A 9 -7.43 25.19 -42.26
CA LEU A 9 -7.94 23.94 -41.71
C LEU A 9 -8.48 24.25 -40.31
N PRO A 10 -9.80 24.18 -40.07
CA PRO A 10 -10.36 24.24 -38.73
C PRO A 10 -10.51 22.81 -38.22
N ALA A 11 -9.62 22.39 -37.33
CA ALA A 11 -9.87 21.25 -36.47
C ALA A 11 -9.83 21.78 -35.05
N GLY A 12 -11.01 22.12 -34.53
CA GLY A 12 -11.16 22.28 -33.09
C GLY A 12 -10.81 20.95 -32.42
N LEU A 13 -10.16 21.02 -31.27
CA LEU A 13 -10.39 20.06 -30.19
C LEU A 13 -9.83 20.63 -28.88
N MET A 14 -10.75 20.73 -27.92
CA MET A 14 -10.56 20.55 -26.48
C MET A 14 -9.42 21.30 -25.77
N VAL A 15 -9.86 22.24 -24.94
CA VAL A 15 -9.21 22.65 -23.71
C VAL A 15 -8.85 21.40 -22.89
N LEU A 16 -7.58 20.99 -22.92
CA LEU A 16 -7.01 20.18 -21.86
C LEU A 16 -6.48 21.16 -20.81
N ALA A 17 -7.39 21.59 -19.93
CA ALA A 17 -6.98 21.98 -18.60
C ALA A 17 -6.38 20.71 -17.98
N ALA A 18 -5.07 20.53 -18.11
CA ALA A 18 -4.33 19.63 -17.25
C ALA A 18 -4.48 20.19 -15.84
N GLY A 19 -5.56 19.80 -15.16
CA GLY A 19 -5.66 19.91 -13.73
C GLY A 19 -4.48 19.12 -13.18
N TRP A 20 -3.47 19.86 -12.74
CA TRP A 20 -2.43 19.37 -11.87
C TRP A 20 -3.18 19.10 -10.57
N ALA A 21 -3.74 17.89 -10.46
CA ALA A 21 -4.09 17.35 -9.17
C ALA A 21 -2.78 17.38 -8.39
N ALA A 22 -2.71 18.25 -7.40
CA ALA A 22 -1.67 18.18 -6.39
C ALA A 22 -1.77 16.75 -5.82
N SER A 23 -0.85 15.89 -6.25
CA SER A 23 -0.60 14.64 -5.56
C SER A 23 -0.14 15.07 -4.18
N ASP A 24 -1.03 14.95 -3.20
CA ASP A 24 -0.70 15.02 -1.80
C ASP A 24 0.30 13.90 -1.52
N ASN A 25 1.58 14.17 -1.79
CA ASN A 25 2.69 13.40 -1.28
C ASN A 25 2.98 13.97 0.12
N PRO A 26 2.43 13.39 1.21
CA PRO A 26 2.84 13.81 2.53
C PRO A 26 4.34 13.52 2.70
N PRO A 27 5.04 14.30 3.55
CA PRO A 27 6.49 14.29 3.67
C PRO A 27 7.05 12.88 3.89
N GLN A 28 8.04 12.48 3.08
CA GLN A 28 8.70 11.18 3.11
C GLN A 28 9.69 11.01 4.28
N THR A 29 9.25 11.17 5.52
CA THR A 29 10.10 10.93 6.71
C THR A 29 9.40 10.25 7.87
N GLN A 30 8.14 9.84 7.74
CA GLN A 30 7.44 9.14 8.80
C GLN A 30 7.50 7.63 8.56
N SER A 31 8.13 6.90 9.48
CA SER A 31 8.00 5.44 9.61
C SER A 31 6.51 5.05 9.61
N PHE A 32 6.17 3.85 9.15
CA PHE A 32 4.81 3.30 9.09
C PHE A 32 4.05 3.46 10.42
N VAL A 33 4.81 3.38 11.51
CA VAL A 33 4.41 3.55 12.91
C VAL A 33 4.00 5.00 13.27
N GLY A 34 4.41 5.98 12.47
CA GLY A 34 4.06 7.39 12.60
C GLY A 34 2.74 7.78 11.92
N TYR A 35 2.31 7.02 10.91
CA TYR A 35 1.06 7.28 10.17
C TYR A 35 -0.10 6.41 10.64
N CYS A 36 0.21 5.17 11.04
CA CYS A 36 -0.76 4.21 11.56
C CYS A 36 -0.37 3.75 12.96
N ALA A 37 -1.36 3.70 13.85
CA ALA A 37 -1.26 3.07 15.15
C ALA A 37 -1.77 1.62 15.05
N PHE A 38 -0.90 0.66 15.34
CA PHE A 38 -1.21 -0.78 15.38
C PHE A 38 -1.72 -1.24 16.75
N VAL A 39 -2.14 -0.31 17.61
CA VAL A 39 -2.76 -0.64 18.88
C VAL A 39 -4.12 -1.28 18.59
N GLY A 40 -4.25 -2.58 18.91
CA GLY A 40 -5.43 -3.36 18.52
C GLY A 40 -5.43 -3.78 17.06
N ALA A 41 -4.25 -3.84 16.41
CA ALA A 41 -4.15 -4.41 15.07
C ALA A 41 -4.62 -5.87 15.07
N ASN A 42 -5.41 -6.22 14.06
CA ASN A 42 -5.96 -7.55 13.91
C ASN A 42 -5.76 -8.02 12.48
N LEU A 43 -5.32 -9.27 12.31
CA LEU A 43 -5.25 -9.90 11.01
C LEU A 43 -6.48 -10.79 10.83
N THR A 44 -7.23 -10.60 9.76
CA THR A 44 -8.39 -11.44 9.42
C THR A 44 -8.24 -12.01 8.01
N GLY A 45 -8.70 -13.25 7.83
CA GLY A 45 -8.57 -13.97 6.56
C GLY A 45 -7.13 -14.17 6.09
N ASP A 46 -6.15 -14.09 6.99
CA ASP A 46 -4.70 -14.18 6.73
C ASP A 46 -4.06 -13.04 5.90
N HIS A 47 -4.82 -12.06 5.39
CA HIS A 47 -4.30 -10.94 4.57
C HIS A 47 -4.83 -9.55 4.95
N TRP A 48 -6.00 -9.43 5.60
CA TRP A 48 -6.55 -8.13 5.96
C TRP A 48 -6.01 -7.67 7.31
N LEU A 49 -5.13 -6.68 7.29
CA LEU A 49 -4.59 -6.03 8.47
C LEU A 49 -5.44 -4.82 8.85
N GLY A 50 -6.15 -4.92 9.97
CA GLY A 50 -6.85 -3.79 10.57
C GLY A 50 -5.90 -2.91 11.36
N ALA A 51 -5.87 -1.60 11.09
CA ALA A 51 -5.04 -0.63 11.81
C ALA A 51 -5.72 0.74 11.91
N PHE A 52 -5.33 1.53 12.90
CA PHE A 52 -5.82 2.92 13.03
C PHE A 52 -4.88 3.87 12.30
N CYS A 53 -5.23 4.26 11.07
CA CYS A 53 -4.41 5.14 10.25
C CYS A 53 -4.94 6.58 10.30
N ARG A 54 -4.02 7.55 10.19
CA ARG A 54 -4.36 8.96 10.20
C ARG A 54 -5.10 9.32 8.92
N ASN A 55 -6.22 10.04 9.04
CA ASN A 55 -6.96 10.52 7.89
C ASN A 55 -6.23 11.73 7.23
N ASN A 56 -6.42 11.90 5.91
CA ASN A 56 -5.94 13.10 5.19
C ASN A 56 -6.77 14.37 5.48
N MET A 57 -7.77 14.29 6.37
CA MET A 57 -8.61 15.44 6.74
C MET A 57 -7.91 16.29 7.80
N THR A 58 -7.12 17.26 7.34
CA THR A 58 -6.30 18.17 8.15
C THR A 58 -7.07 19.05 9.16
N SER A 59 -8.41 19.11 9.09
CA SER A 59 -9.24 19.89 10.03
C SER A 59 -9.60 19.15 11.32
N VAL A 60 -9.50 17.82 11.36
CA VAL A 60 -9.77 17.00 12.54
C VAL A 60 -8.71 15.91 12.59
N PHE A 61 -7.78 15.98 13.56
CA PHE A 61 -6.80 14.93 13.80
C PHE A 61 -7.51 13.63 14.23
N GLY A 62 -8.04 12.89 13.26
CA GLY A 62 -8.80 11.66 13.45
C GLY A 62 -8.00 10.47 12.94
N TYR A 63 -7.94 9.42 13.76
CA TYR A 63 -7.53 8.11 13.29
C TYR A 63 -8.78 7.34 12.89
N ASN A 64 -8.81 6.80 11.68
CA ASN A 64 -9.86 5.87 11.26
C ASN A 64 -9.31 4.45 11.31
N TYR A 65 -10.15 3.53 11.77
CA TYR A 65 -9.86 2.11 11.60
C TYR A 65 -10.01 1.77 10.11
N THR A 66 -8.92 1.32 9.51
CA THR A 66 -8.87 0.93 8.10
C THR A 66 -8.39 -0.52 7.99
N TRP A 67 -8.80 -1.17 6.91
CA TRP A 67 -8.34 -2.50 6.55
C TRP A 67 -7.35 -2.36 5.40
N ILE A 68 -6.16 -2.89 5.60
CA ILE A 68 -5.09 -2.90 4.61
C ILE A 68 -5.00 -4.32 4.08
N ASP A 69 -5.11 -4.48 2.77
CA ASP A 69 -4.86 -5.76 2.12
C ASP A 69 -3.35 -5.99 1.98
N LEU A 70 -2.81 -6.96 2.71
CA LEU A 70 -1.40 -7.32 2.65
C LEU A 70 -1.05 -8.11 1.38
N ASP A 71 -2.02 -8.71 0.66
CA ASP A 71 -1.73 -9.40 -0.61
C ASP A 71 -1.27 -8.43 -1.71
N LEU A 72 -1.65 -7.15 -1.59
CA LEU A 72 -1.20 -6.09 -2.48
C LEU A 72 0.27 -5.71 -2.25
N CYS A 73 0.86 -6.06 -1.11
CA CYS A 73 2.21 -5.58 -0.76
C CYS A 73 3.17 -6.64 -0.21
N VAL A 74 2.72 -7.86 0.04
CA VAL A 74 3.53 -8.97 0.57
C VAL A 74 3.45 -10.17 -0.37
N GLY A 75 4.61 -10.76 -0.65
CA GLY A 75 4.74 -11.99 -1.44
C GLY A 75 5.47 -13.09 -0.66
N ASN A 76 5.32 -14.33 -1.15
CA ASN A 76 6.11 -15.48 -0.70
C ASN A 76 7.17 -15.80 -1.75
N ASN A 77 8.44 -15.69 -1.38
CA ASN A 77 9.59 -16.07 -2.19
C ASN A 77 10.28 -17.30 -1.60
N GLY A 78 9.87 -18.50 -2.05
CA GLY A 78 10.50 -19.75 -1.63
C GLY A 78 10.48 -19.97 -0.12
N SER A 79 9.31 -19.80 0.49
CA SER A 79 9.04 -19.86 1.94
C SER A 79 9.53 -18.65 2.76
N GLN A 80 9.92 -17.55 2.12
CA GLN A 80 10.21 -16.28 2.80
C GLN A 80 9.19 -15.20 2.44
N LEU A 81 8.61 -14.57 3.47
CA LEU A 81 7.82 -13.36 3.30
C LEU A 81 8.72 -12.20 2.87
N VAL A 82 8.34 -11.51 1.80
CA VAL A 82 9.07 -10.37 1.26
C VAL A 82 8.12 -9.23 0.87
N PRO A 83 8.56 -7.97 0.93
CA PRO A 83 7.84 -6.85 0.32
C PRO A 83 7.76 -7.08 -1.20
N TYR A 84 6.55 -7.17 -1.75
CA TYR A 84 6.34 -7.39 -3.17
C TYR A 84 4.97 -6.86 -3.60
N ASP A 85 4.94 -6.04 -4.65
CA ASP A 85 3.71 -5.48 -5.20
C ASP A 85 2.83 -6.58 -5.81
N ASN A 86 1.56 -6.66 -5.41
CA ASN A 86 0.63 -7.74 -5.77
C ASN A 86 1.21 -9.14 -5.51
N GLY A 87 1.91 -9.31 -4.39
CA GLY A 87 2.60 -10.55 -4.04
C GLY A 87 1.69 -11.73 -3.69
N ASN A 88 0.44 -11.47 -3.32
CA ASN A 88 -0.59 -12.50 -3.05
C ASN A 88 -0.09 -13.63 -2.13
N TYR A 89 0.67 -13.31 -1.09
CA TYR A 89 1.28 -14.32 -0.22
C TYR A 89 0.24 -15.24 0.44
N SER A 90 -0.97 -14.76 0.73
CA SER A 90 -2.04 -15.54 1.38
C SER A 90 -2.42 -16.80 0.59
N THR A 91 -2.16 -16.82 -0.73
CA THR A 91 -2.42 -17.98 -1.59
C THR A 91 -1.48 -19.16 -1.30
N SER A 92 -0.34 -18.90 -0.67
CA SER A 92 0.72 -19.89 -0.43
C SER A 92 1.26 -19.88 1.01
N CYS A 93 0.66 -19.09 1.89
CA CYS A 93 1.00 -19.02 3.30
C CYS A 93 -0.26 -19.19 4.14
N THR A 94 -0.14 -19.85 5.29
CA THR A 94 -1.24 -20.11 6.24
C THR A 94 -0.81 -19.78 7.66
N ASP A 95 -1.78 -19.83 8.59
CA ASP A 95 -1.55 -19.63 10.03
C ASP A 95 -0.86 -18.29 10.32
N CYS A 96 -1.33 -17.25 9.65
CA CYS A 96 -0.73 -15.93 9.74
C CYS A 96 -1.17 -15.23 11.02
N SER A 97 -0.22 -14.54 11.64
CA SER A 97 -0.45 -13.74 12.83
C SER A 97 0.39 -12.48 12.80
N THR A 98 -0.14 -11.43 13.41
CA THR A 98 0.56 -10.14 13.54
C THR A 98 0.89 -9.90 14.99
N SER A 99 2.16 -9.63 15.26
CA SER A 99 2.63 -9.18 16.57
C SER A 99 2.97 -7.69 16.47
N ALA A 100 2.17 -6.85 17.11
CA ALA A 100 2.38 -5.41 17.16
C ALA A 100 2.93 -5.00 18.54
N LYS A 101 4.04 -4.28 18.54
CA LYS A 101 4.51 -3.48 19.69
C LYS A 101 4.01 -2.04 19.52
N PRO A 102 3.40 -1.44 20.56
CA PRO A 102 2.86 -0.09 20.47
C PRO A 102 3.95 0.89 20.02
N LYS A 103 3.69 1.62 18.93
CA LYS A 103 4.56 2.68 18.41
C LYS A 103 6.01 2.27 18.07
N GLU A 104 6.26 0.99 17.79
CA GLU A 104 7.62 0.54 17.45
C GLU A 104 7.67 -0.38 16.25
N THR A 105 6.98 -1.51 16.31
CA THR A 105 7.12 -2.56 15.31
C THR A 105 5.84 -3.37 15.12
N ILE A 106 5.57 -3.78 13.89
CA ILE A 106 4.56 -4.76 13.53
C ILE A 106 5.24 -5.84 12.69
N ILE A 107 5.15 -7.08 13.19
CA ILE A 107 5.76 -8.24 12.56
C ILE A 107 4.63 -9.15 12.10
N LEU A 108 4.57 -9.42 10.80
CA LEU A 108 3.76 -10.47 10.23
C LEU A 108 4.54 -11.78 10.35
N THR A 109 3.93 -12.83 10.88
CA THR A 109 4.50 -14.17 10.92
C THR A 109 3.52 -15.14 10.31
N CYS A 110 3.96 -15.94 9.35
CA CYS A 110 3.15 -16.92 8.65
C CYS A 110 3.94 -18.21 8.44
N SER A 111 3.22 -19.29 8.17
CA SER A 111 3.77 -20.54 7.67
C SER A 111 3.66 -20.55 6.15
N CYS A 112 4.77 -20.37 5.44
CA CYS A 112 4.79 -20.21 3.99
C CYS A 112 5.29 -21.47 3.29
N GLN A 113 4.65 -21.78 2.17
CA GLN A 113 4.93 -22.96 1.37
C GLN A 113 6.16 -22.74 0.46
N ASP A 114 7.05 -23.72 0.38
CA ASP A 114 8.12 -23.80 -0.61
C ASP A 114 7.64 -24.45 -1.92
N LEU A 115 8.51 -24.53 -2.94
CA LEU A 115 8.18 -25.16 -4.21
C LEU A 115 7.86 -26.67 -4.10
N ASN A 116 8.24 -27.32 -3.00
CA ASN A 116 8.00 -28.74 -2.73
C ASN A 116 6.77 -28.97 -1.85
N ARG A 117 5.98 -27.93 -1.56
CA ARG A 117 4.82 -27.95 -0.67
C ARG A 117 5.11 -28.14 0.82
N HIS A 118 6.37 -27.94 1.22
CA HIS A 118 6.75 -27.91 2.63
C HIS A 118 6.50 -26.52 3.21
N PHE A 119 6.07 -26.48 4.46
CA PHE A 119 5.74 -25.26 5.17
C PHE A 119 6.87 -24.86 6.11
N PHE A 120 7.29 -23.60 6.02
CA PHE A 120 8.29 -23.02 6.89
C PHE A 120 7.80 -21.71 7.49
N ASN A 121 8.09 -21.50 8.77
CA ASN A 121 7.76 -20.24 9.42
C ASN A 121 8.65 -19.13 8.87
N SER A 122 8.00 -18.04 8.47
CA SER A 122 8.65 -16.82 8.03
C SER A 122 8.04 -15.63 8.73
N SER A 123 8.87 -14.61 8.98
CA SER A 123 8.45 -13.37 9.60
C SER A 123 8.93 -12.19 8.76
N LEU A 124 8.06 -11.20 8.59
CA LEU A 124 8.33 -9.96 7.89
C LEU A 124 8.01 -8.78 8.81
N ASP A 125 8.98 -7.87 8.95
CA ASP A 125 8.75 -6.59 9.61
C ASP A 125 8.02 -5.64 8.64
N LEU A 126 6.78 -5.26 8.98
CA LEU A 126 5.97 -4.34 8.18
C LEU A 126 6.26 -2.86 8.53
N SER A 127 7.07 -2.61 9.55
CA SER A 127 7.27 -1.28 10.16
C SER A 127 8.19 -0.37 9.35
N ASN A 128 9.11 -0.97 8.57
CA ASN A 128 10.19 -0.27 7.88
C ASN A 128 10.42 -0.87 6.48
N GLY A 129 10.74 -0.03 5.50
CA GLY A 129 11.10 -0.44 4.13
C GLY A 129 10.12 0.01 3.04
N PRO A 130 10.33 -0.34 1.76
CA PRO A 130 9.53 0.10 0.60
C PRO A 130 8.04 -0.31 0.70
N LEU A 131 7.70 -1.18 1.64
CA LEU A 131 6.34 -1.57 1.99
C LEU A 131 5.44 -0.34 2.30
N TRP A 132 5.99 0.76 2.82
CA TRP A 132 5.21 1.99 3.06
C TRP A 132 4.56 2.53 1.79
N GLN A 133 5.24 2.39 0.66
CA GLN A 133 4.78 2.86 -0.64
C GLN A 133 3.65 1.99 -1.15
N LEU A 134 3.76 0.68 -0.92
CA LEU A 134 2.77 -0.31 -1.32
C LEU A 134 1.51 -0.24 -0.45
N ILE A 135 1.63 0.08 0.85
CA ILE A 135 0.45 0.19 1.73
C ILE A 135 -0.38 1.44 1.42
N LYS A 136 0.25 2.57 1.05
CA LYS A 136 -0.51 3.72 0.53
C LYS A 136 -1.32 3.38 -0.72
N LEU A 137 -0.77 2.52 -1.58
CA LEU A 137 -1.48 2.03 -2.75
C LEU A 137 -2.63 1.10 -2.34
N ALA A 138 -2.42 0.25 -1.32
CA ALA A 138 -3.45 -0.64 -0.79
C ALA A 138 -4.63 0.08 -0.13
N GLU A 139 -4.43 1.27 0.47
CA GLU A 139 -5.53 2.09 1.01
C GLU A 139 -6.35 2.83 -0.07
N SER A 140 -5.86 2.91 -1.30
CA SER A 140 -6.44 3.76 -2.36
C SER A 140 -7.48 3.03 -3.24
N TYR A 141 -7.80 1.77 -2.93
CA TYR A 141 -8.77 0.95 -3.66
C TYR A 141 -10.09 0.77 -2.93
#